data_AF-A0A5J4QIC7-F1
#
_entry.id   AF-A0A5J4QIC7-F1
#
_cell.length_a   1.000
_cell.length_b   1.000
_cell.length_c   1.000
_cell.angle_alpha   90.00
_cell.angle_beta   90.00
_cell.angle_gamma   90.00
#
_symmetry.space_group_name_H-M   'P 1'
#
loop_
_entity.id
_entity.type
_entity.pdbx_description
1 polymer ?
#
loop_
_entity_poly.entity_id
_entity_poly.type
_entity_poly.pdbx_seq_one_letter_code
_entity_poly.pdbx_strand_id
1 'polypeptide(L)'
;MRPQDDISFLGAAFLILSKVFMLLICPLLVAWLLRKFAPKTHHVLLGFNGLAFYLWAFALVIVTSQILSSMLADSAEIQVGIPIAFVTLFICCLQFFTGKTLGSAYNDRISGGQALGQKNTILAIWMAHTYLNPLAAVGPGFYVLWQNIINSYQLWKKRKKEA
;
A
#
# COMPACT_ATOMS: atom_id res chain seq x y z
N MET A 1 24.50 18.97 1.50
CA MET A 1 23.65 19.31 2.66
C MET A 1 22.57 20.27 2.20
N ARG A 2 21.29 19.87 2.12
CA ARG A 2 20.20 20.86 1.95
C ARG A 2 19.80 21.32 3.36
N PRO A 3 19.56 22.62 3.59
CA PRO A 3 19.31 23.15 4.93
C PRO A 3 17.94 22.64 5.37
N GLN A 4 17.93 21.78 6.39
CA GLN A 4 16.75 21.05 6.85
C GLN A 4 16.40 21.44 8.28
N ASP A 5 16.76 22.66 8.69
CA ASP A 5 16.74 23.08 10.09
C ASP A 5 15.62 24.08 10.46
N ASP A 6 14.75 24.50 9.54
CA ASP A 6 13.71 25.51 9.84
C ASP A 6 12.27 25.10 9.48
N ILE A 7 11.95 23.80 9.47
CA ILE A 7 10.56 23.34 9.32
C ILE A 7 10.10 22.66 10.61
N SER A 8 9.22 23.34 11.34
CA SER A 8 8.50 22.75 12.48
C SER A 8 7.80 21.45 12.08
N PHE A 9 7.61 20.52 13.04
CA PHE A 9 6.89 19.26 12.81
C PHE A 9 5.55 19.46 12.09
N LEU A 10 4.78 20.50 12.47
CA LEU A 10 3.52 20.84 11.81
C LEU A 10 3.72 21.32 10.37
N GLY A 11 4.81 22.06 10.10
CA GLY A 11 5.19 22.47 8.75
C GLY A 11 5.56 21.29 7.87
N ALA A 12 6.36 20.34 8.38
CA ALA A 12 6.69 19.11 7.68
C ALA A 12 5.44 18.23 7.45
N ALA A 13 4.57 18.09 8.45
CA ALA A 13 3.31 17.34 8.33
C ALA A 13 2.39 17.95 7.27
N PHE A 14 2.23 19.29 7.25
CA PHE A 14 1.43 19.98 6.24
C PHE A 14 2.02 19.87 4.84
N LEU A 15 3.35 19.95 4.71
CA LEU A 15 4.05 19.75 3.44
C LEU A 15 3.76 18.36 2.87
N ILE A 16 3.95 17.31 3.68
CA ILE A 16 3.68 15.93 3.28
C ILE A 16 2.20 15.78 2.89
N LEU A 17 1.29 16.30 3.72
CA LEU A 17 -0.15 16.24 3.46
C LEU A 17 -0.51 16.89 2.12
N SER A 18 0.01 18.09 1.83
CA SER A 18 -0.24 18.81 0.58
C SER A 18 0.25 18.02 -0.64
N LYS A 19 1.45 17.43 -0.56
CA LYS A 19 2.02 16.62 -1.65
C LYS A 19 1.24 15.33 -1.88
N VAL A 20 0.86 14.64 -0.81
CA VAL A 20 0.05 13.40 -0.88
C VAL A 20 -1.34 13.71 -1.43
N PHE A 21 -1.96 14.79 -0.98
CA PHE A 21 -3.26 15.23 -1.47
C PHE A 21 -3.21 15.50 -2.97
N MET A 22 -2.22 16.26 -3.44
CA MET A 22 -2.05 16.52 -4.88
C MET A 22 -1.83 15.23 -5.68
N LEU A 23 -0.99 14.32 -5.17
CA LEU A 23 -0.69 13.03 -5.81
C LEU A 23 -1.92 12.14 -5.97
N LEU A 24 -2.87 12.20 -5.03
CA LEU A 24 -4.10 11.40 -5.06
C LEU A 24 -5.26 12.09 -5.80
N ILE A 25 -5.43 13.41 -5.60
CA ILE A 25 -6.56 14.15 -6.14
C ILE A 25 -6.37 14.45 -7.63
N CYS A 26 -5.17 14.78 -8.09
CA CYS A 26 -4.94 15.01 -9.52
C CYS A 26 -5.36 13.82 -10.40
N PRO A 27 -4.92 12.57 -10.16
CA PRO A 27 -5.35 11.44 -10.99
C PRO A 27 -6.85 11.16 -10.86
N LEU A 28 -7.45 11.40 -9.69
CA LEU A 28 -8.90 11.27 -9.52
C LEU A 28 -9.68 12.31 -10.34
N LEU A 29 -9.23 13.57 -10.32
CA LEU A 29 -9.81 14.64 -11.12
C LEU A 29 -9.65 14.36 -12.61
N VAL A 30 -8.47 13.90 -13.05
CA VAL A 30 -8.24 13.50 -14.44
C VAL A 30 -9.17 12.36 -14.85
N ALA A 31 -9.31 11.33 -14.02
CA ALA A 31 -10.23 10.23 -14.28
C ALA A 31 -11.69 10.70 -14.37
N TRP A 32 -12.11 11.61 -13.49
CA TRP A 32 -13.44 12.21 -13.51
C TRP A 32 -13.67 13.07 -14.76
N LEU A 33 -12.70 13.90 -15.16
CA LEU A 33 -12.75 14.69 -16.38
C LEU A 33 -12.81 13.80 -17.62
N LEU A 34 -11.99 12.75 -17.69
CA LEU A 34 -12.02 11.78 -18.79
C LEU A 34 -13.39 11.09 -18.89
N ARG A 35 -13.98 10.71 -17.76
CA ARG A 35 -15.33 10.11 -17.73
C ARG A 35 -16.38 11.07 -18.30
N LYS A 36 -16.28 12.38 -18.03
CA LYS A 36 -17.25 13.39 -18.47
C LYS A 36 -17.04 13.87 -19.91
N PHE A 37 -15.80 14.14 -20.29
CA PHE A 37 -15.46 14.82 -21.55
C PHE A 37 -14.95 13.89 -22.65
N ALA A 38 -14.43 12.70 -22.31
CA ALA A 38 -13.87 11.74 -23.27
C ALA A 38 -14.32 10.30 -22.97
N PRO A 39 -15.64 10.00 -23.00
CA PRO A 39 -16.17 8.70 -22.59
C PRO A 39 -15.66 7.52 -23.43
N LYS A 40 -15.34 7.75 -24.73
CA LYS A 40 -14.71 6.73 -25.60
C LYS A 40 -13.33 6.33 -25.08
N THR A 41 -12.49 7.32 -24.74
CA THR A 41 -11.16 7.10 -24.17
C THR A 41 -11.25 6.46 -22.79
N HIS A 42 -12.20 6.91 -21.95
CA HIS A 42 -12.46 6.30 -20.65
C HIS A 42 -12.83 4.82 -20.78
N HIS A 43 -13.65 4.45 -21.77
CA HIS A 43 -14.05 3.06 -21.98
C HIS A 43 -12.87 2.19 -22.44
N VAL A 44 -12.03 2.70 -23.34
CA VAL A 44 -10.79 2.01 -23.76
C VAL A 44 -9.85 1.81 -22.56
N LEU A 45 -9.70 2.83 -21.72
CA LEU A 45 -8.86 2.77 -20.51
C LEU A 45 -9.33 1.69 -19.52
N LEU A 46 -10.65 1.52 -19.36
CA LEU A 46 -11.23 0.45 -18.53
C LEU A 46 -10.95 -0.96 -19.10
N GLY A 47 -10.58 -1.08 -20.38
CA GLY A 47 -10.14 -2.34 -20.99
C GLY A 47 -8.77 -2.82 -20.50
N PHE A 48 -7.95 -1.94 -19.93
CA PHE A 48 -6.56 -2.25 -19.52
C PHE A 48 -6.42 -2.78 -18.08
N ASN A 49 -7.49 -3.29 -17.45
CA ASN A 49 -7.43 -3.81 -16.07
C ASN A 49 -6.35 -4.90 -15.88
N GLY A 50 -6.12 -5.75 -16.90
CA GLY A 50 -5.05 -6.74 -16.88
C GLY A 50 -3.66 -6.10 -16.85
N LEU A 51 -3.42 -5.05 -17.65
CA LEU A 51 -2.15 -4.33 -17.67
C LEU A 51 -1.90 -3.63 -16.32
N ALA A 52 -2.92 -2.99 -15.75
CA ALA A 52 -2.83 -2.36 -14.43
C ALA A 52 -2.43 -3.38 -13.35
N PHE A 53 -3.00 -4.59 -13.40
CA PHE A 53 -2.63 -5.68 -12.50
C PHE A 53 -1.16 -6.11 -12.67
N TYR A 54 -0.67 -6.27 -13.91
CA TYR A 54 0.73 -6.62 -14.16
C TYR A 54 1.71 -5.52 -13.73
N LEU A 55 1.39 -4.25 -13.99
CA LEU A 55 2.19 -3.11 -13.52
C LEU A 55 2.26 -3.07 -12.00
N TRP A 56 1.13 -3.32 -11.32
CA TRP A 56 1.09 -3.42 -9.88
C TRP A 56 1.92 -4.61 -9.35
N ALA A 57 1.83 -5.78 -9.98
CA ALA A 57 2.63 -6.95 -9.61
C ALA A 57 4.14 -6.70 -9.81
N PHE A 58 4.51 -6.03 -10.90
CA PHE A 58 5.89 -5.62 -11.15
C PHE A 58 6.39 -4.64 -10.08
N ALA A 59 5.58 -3.66 -9.69
CA ALA A 59 5.91 -2.76 -8.58
C ALA A 59 6.10 -3.53 -7.25
N LEU A 60 5.28 -4.55 -7.00
CA LEU A 60 5.43 -5.42 -5.82
C LEU A 60 6.76 -6.18 -5.84
N VAL A 61 7.20 -6.69 -7.00
CA VAL A 61 8.51 -7.35 -7.17
C VAL A 61 9.65 -6.39 -6.86
N ILE A 62 9.59 -5.16 -7.39
CA ILE A 62 10.61 -4.13 -7.11
C ILE A 62 10.70 -3.83 -5.61
N VAL A 63 9.56 -3.60 -4.96
CA VAL A 63 9.51 -3.33 -3.52
C VAL A 63 10.09 -4.51 -2.71
N THR A 64 9.74 -5.74 -3.10
CA THR A 64 10.28 -6.94 -2.44
C THR A 64 11.80 -7.03 -2.59
N SER A 65 12.32 -6.74 -3.78
CA SER A 65 13.75 -6.72 -4.05
C SER A 65 14.48 -5.65 -3.24
N GLN A 66 13.89 -4.47 -3.08
CA GLN A 66 14.47 -3.39 -2.26
C GLN A 66 14.55 -3.78 -0.78
N ILE A 67 13.50 -4.41 -0.23
CA ILE A 67 13.50 -4.90 1.15
C ILE A 67 14.61 -5.93 1.35
N LEU A 68 14.67 -6.93 0.46
CA LEU A 68 15.68 -7.98 0.55
C LEU A 68 17.10 -7.43 0.40
N SER A 69 17.31 -6.51 -0.54
CA SER A 69 18.61 -5.87 -0.75
C SER A 69 19.06 -5.05 0.46
N SER A 70 18.13 -4.39 1.16
CA SER A 70 18.46 -3.65 2.39
C SER A 70 18.86 -4.64 3.49
N MET A 71 18.06 -5.69 3.71
CA MET A 71 18.38 -6.70 4.71
C MET A 71 19.72 -7.42 4.48
N LEU A 72 20.12 -7.64 3.23
CA LEU A 72 21.39 -8.30 2.92
C LEU A 72 22.61 -7.36 2.97
N ALA A 73 22.40 -6.06 3.06
CA ALA A 73 23.48 -5.08 3.07
C ALA A 73 24.23 -5.05 4.42
N ASP A 74 23.51 -5.20 5.55
CA ASP A 74 24.10 -5.23 6.89
C ASP A 74 23.34 -6.16 7.85
N SER A 75 24.09 -6.92 8.64
CA SER A 75 23.60 -7.74 9.75
C SER A 75 22.73 -6.97 10.75
N ALA A 76 23.00 -5.69 10.98
CA ALA A 76 22.20 -4.83 11.84
C ALA A 76 20.78 -4.60 11.27
N GLU A 77 20.65 -4.49 9.94
CA GLU A 77 19.34 -4.37 9.28
C GLU A 77 18.52 -5.66 9.40
N ILE A 78 19.18 -6.81 9.43
CA ILE A 78 18.50 -8.11 9.68
C ILE A 78 17.91 -8.14 11.10
N GLN A 79 18.70 -7.75 12.08
CA GLN A 79 18.29 -7.73 13.49
C GLN A 79 17.08 -6.82 13.72
N VAL A 80 16.98 -5.71 12.98
CA VAL A 80 15.84 -4.79 13.06
C VAL A 80 14.66 -5.25 12.20
N GLY A 81 14.92 -5.78 11.00
CA GLY A 81 13.87 -6.14 10.05
C GLY A 81 13.03 -7.35 10.47
N ILE A 82 13.63 -8.36 11.11
CA ILE A 82 12.88 -9.56 11.57
C ILE A 82 11.79 -9.19 12.60
N PRO A 83 12.08 -8.47 13.69
CA PRO A 83 11.04 -7.99 14.62
C PRO A 83 9.96 -7.16 13.93
N ILE A 84 10.35 -6.26 13.01
CA ILE A 84 9.40 -5.44 12.25
C ILE A 84 8.48 -6.33 11.39
N ALA A 85 9.01 -7.38 10.76
CA ALA A 85 8.21 -8.32 9.98
C ALA A 85 7.13 -8.99 10.85
N PHE A 86 7.45 -9.40 12.07
CA PHE A 86 6.46 -9.99 13.00
C PHE A 86 5.45 -8.96 13.52
N VAL A 87 5.91 -7.76 13.90
CA VAL A 87 5.02 -6.69 14.38
C VAL A 87 4.04 -6.28 13.28
N THR A 88 4.52 -6.12 12.05
CA THR A 88 3.68 -5.77 10.90
C THR A 88 2.73 -6.91 10.52
N LEU A 89 3.14 -8.18 10.64
CA LEU A 89 2.24 -9.33 10.49
C LEU A 89 1.12 -9.28 11.52
N PHE A 90 1.45 -9.07 12.79
CA PHE A 90 0.48 -8.96 13.86
C PHE A 90 -0.52 -7.82 13.60
N ILE A 91 -0.03 -6.62 13.26
CA ILE A 91 -0.88 -5.46 12.92
C ILE A 91 -1.76 -5.77 11.71
N CYS A 92 -1.21 -6.41 10.67
CA CYS A 92 -1.95 -6.78 9.47
C CYS A 92 -3.09 -7.75 9.81
N CYS A 93 -2.80 -8.82 10.55
CA CYS A 93 -3.80 -9.77 11.03
C CYS A 93 -4.87 -9.09 11.88
N LEU A 94 -4.48 -8.20 12.80
CA LEU A 94 -5.41 -7.45 13.65
C LEU A 94 -6.33 -6.56 12.82
N GLN A 95 -5.80 -5.83 11.83
CA GLN A 95 -6.60 -4.97 10.96
C GLN A 95 -7.59 -5.76 10.11
N PHE A 96 -7.15 -6.87 9.49
CA PHE A 96 -8.06 -7.75 8.76
C PHE A 96 -9.10 -8.40 9.66
N PHE A 97 -8.73 -8.78 10.89
CA PHE A 97 -9.65 -9.36 11.87
C PHE A 97 -10.71 -8.34 12.27
N THR A 98 -10.31 -7.17 12.76
CA THR A 98 -11.22 -6.10 13.18
C THR A 98 -12.13 -5.66 12.02
N GLY A 99 -11.57 -5.49 10.82
CA GLY A 99 -12.36 -5.17 9.63
C GLY A 99 -13.40 -6.23 9.30
N LYS A 100 -13.05 -7.52 9.40
CA LYS A 100 -13.99 -8.63 9.19
C LYS A 100 -15.06 -8.67 10.27
N THR A 101 -14.70 -8.44 11.53
CA THR A 101 -15.65 -8.44 12.65
C THR A 101 -16.67 -7.31 12.47
N LEU A 102 -16.21 -6.10 12.16
CA LEU A 102 -17.10 -4.96 11.87
C LEU A 102 -17.95 -5.20 10.61
N GLY A 103 -17.35 -5.67 9.52
CA GLY A 103 -18.08 -5.97 8.28
C GLY A 103 -19.13 -7.08 8.44
N SER A 104 -18.91 -8.02 9.38
CA SER A 104 -19.89 -9.10 9.65
C SER A 104 -21.20 -8.57 10.22
N ALA A 105 -21.18 -7.47 10.98
CA ALA A 105 -22.39 -6.82 11.48
C ALA A 105 -23.28 -6.29 10.34
N TYR A 106 -22.71 -6.05 9.16
CA TYR A 106 -23.39 -5.55 7.96
C TYR A 106 -23.50 -6.61 6.86
N ASN A 107 -23.25 -7.89 7.17
CA ASN A 107 -23.22 -8.99 6.19
C ASN A 107 -22.20 -8.79 5.04
N ASP A 108 -21.20 -7.94 5.25
CA ASP A 108 -20.11 -7.65 4.29
C ASP A 108 -18.73 -7.88 4.94
N ARG A 109 -18.57 -9.11 5.46
CA ARG A 109 -17.37 -9.50 6.20
C ARG A 109 -16.09 -9.33 5.40
N ILE A 110 -16.09 -9.73 4.13
CA ILE A 110 -14.87 -9.71 3.31
C ILE A 110 -14.50 -8.27 2.96
N SER A 111 -15.43 -7.47 2.45
CA SER A 111 -15.10 -6.08 2.09
C SER A 111 -14.75 -5.24 3.31
N GLY A 112 -15.40 -5.47 4.46
CA GLY A 112 -15.01 -4.83 5.73
C GLY A 112 -13.57 -5.18 6.13
N GLY A 113 -13.16 -6.44 5.97
CA GLY A 113 -11.77 -6.87 6.17
C GLY A 113 -10.79 -6.18 5.23
N GLN A 114 -11.14 -6.10 3.95
CA GLN A 114 -10.31 -5.46 2.91
C GLN A 114 -10.21 -3.94 3.14
N ALA A 115 -11.31 -3.27 3.50
CA ALA A 115 -11.32 -1.83 3.76
C ALA A 115 -10.37 -1.42 4.90
N LEU A 116 -10.27 -2.26 5.94
CA LEU A 116 -9.37 -1.98 7.06
C LEU A 116 -7.95 -2.51 6.82
N GLY A 117 -7.80 -3.71 6.27
CA GLY A 117 -6.51 -4.42 6.13
C GLY A 117 -5.75 -4.19 4.81
N GLN A 118 -6.39 -3.78 3.72
CA GLN A 118 -5.67 -3.37 2.51
C GLN A 118 -5.32 -1.89 2.59
N LYS A 119 -4.07 -1.61 2.93
CA LYS A 119 -3.55 -0.25 2.95
C LYS A 119 -2.88 0.08 1.61
N ASN A 120 -2.83 1.38 1.31
CA ASN A 120 -2.03 1.93 0.21
C ASN A 120 -0.54 1.95 0.61
N THR A 121 0.03 0.78 0.82
CA THR A 121 1.40 0.61 1.32
C THR A 121 2.47 1.10 0.37
N ILE A 122 2.26 1.02 -0.96
CA ILE A 122 3.20 1.60 -1.94
C ILE A 122 3.38 3.11 -1.71
N LEU A 123 2.28 3.83 -1.40
CA LEU A 123 2.35 5.24 -1.06
C LEU A 123 3.11 5.46 0.25
N ALA A 124 2.89 4.61 1.26
CA ALA A 124 3.61 4.69 2.53
C ALA A 124 5.12 4.45 2.36
N ILE A 125 5.52 3.50 1.52
CA ILE A 125 6.93 3.24 1.15
C ILE A 125 7.53 4.47 0.48
N TRP A 126 6.83 5.05 -0.50
CA TRP A 126 7.29 6.27 -1.18
C TRP A 126 7.46 7.45 -0.21
N MET A 127 6.49 7.67 0.70
CA MET A 127 6.59 8.72 1.72
C MET A 127 7.78 8.49 2.65
N ALA A 128 8.01 7.24 3.07
CA ALA A 128 9.14 6.89 3.93
C ALA A 128 10.48 7.17 3.24
N HIS A 129 10.64 6.78 1.97
CA HIS A 129 11.85 7.09 1.22
C HIS A 129 12.03 8.59 0.94
N THR A 130 10.94 9.33 0.71
CA THR A 130 11.01 10.74 0.30
C THR A 130 11.24 11.68 1.48
N TYR A 131 10.63 11.41 2.63
CA TYR A 131 10.58 12.36 3.76
C TYR A 131 11.20 11.84 5.05
N LEU A 132 11.49 10.55 5.15
CA LEU A 132 12.08 9.92 6.34
C LEU A 132 13.44 9.33 5.97
N ASN A 133 13.64 8.05 6.24
CA ASN A 133 14.85 7.31 5.90
C ASN A 133 14.47 5.95 5.29
N PRO A 134 15.39 5.30 4.55
CA PRO A 134 15.14 4.00 3.94
C PRO A 134 14.70 2.92 4.93
N LEU A 135 15.22 2.94 6.16
CA LEU A 135 14.86 1.99 7.22
C LEU A 135 13.37 2.11 7.61
N ALA A 136 12.79 3.31 7.58
CA ALA A 136 11.37 3.53 7.85
C ALA A 136 10.44 2.88 6.81
N ALA A 137 10.94 2.59 5.60
CA ALA A 137 10.18 1.92 4.55
C ALA A 137 10.04 0.39 4.77
N VAL A 138 10.88 -0.20 5.64
CA VAL A 138 10.89 -1.65 5.92
C VAL A 138 9.55 -2.13 6.48
N GLY A 139 8.95 -1.36 7.39
CA GLY A 139 7.65 -1.70 7.99
C GLY A 139 6.51 -1.78 6.97
N PRO A 140 6.21 -0.68 6.23
CA PRO A 140 5.25 -0.70 5.13
C PRO A 140 5.58 -1.75 4.04
N GLY A 141 6.87 -2.00 3.82
CA GLY A 141 7.38 -3.06 2.95
C GLY A 141 6.92 -4.45 3.37
N PHE A 142 7.17 -4.86 4.60
CA PHE A 142 6.67 -6.15 5.10
C PHE A 142 5.15 -6.21 5.14
N TYR A 143 4.49 -5.10 5.51
CA TYR A 143 3.02 -5.05 5.52
C TYR A 143 2.45 -5.34 4.12
N VAL A 144 3.04 -4.79 3.05
CA VAL A 144 2.56 -5.06 1.68
C VAL A 144 2.65 -6.54 1.32
N LEU A 145 3.65 -7.25 1.82
CA LEU A 145 3.77 -8.70 1.60
C LEU A 145 2.70 -9.46 2.37
N TRP A 146 2.52 -9.15 3.66
CA TRP A 146 1.53 -9.81 4.52
C TRP A 146 0.10 -9.62 4.02
N GLN A 147 -0.29 -8.39 3.67
CA GLN A 147 -1.64 -8.15 3.16
C GLN A 147 -1.89 -8.93 1.87
N ASN A 148 -0.89 -9.06 1.00
CA ASN A 148 -1.02 -9.78 -0.26
C ASN A 148 -1.08 -11.29 -0.10
N ILE A 149 -0.38 -11.85 0.90
CA ILE A 149 -0.54 -13.26 1.30
C ILE A 149 -1.97 -13.51 1.76
N ILE A 150 -2.51 -12.65 2.63
CA ILE A 150 -3.90 -12.75 3.13
C ILE A 150 -4.90 -12.64 1.96
N ASN A 151 -4.70 -11.71 1.04
CA ASN A 151 -5.58 -11.51 -0.12
C ASN A 151 -5.56 -12.71 -1.07
N SER A 152 -4.38 -13.24 -1.35
CA SER A 152 -4.19 -14.42 -2.19
C SER A 152 -4.88 -15.65 -1.59
N TYR A 153 -4.76 -15.83 -0.27
CA TYR A 153 -5.49 -16.89 0.44
C TYR A 153 -7.01 -16.73 0.35
N GLN A 154 -7.53 -15.51 0.50
CA GLN A 154 -8.97 -15.25 0.36
C GLN A 154 -9.49 -15.54 -1.06
N LEU A 155 -8.73 -15.13 -2.07
CA LEU A 155 -9.03 -15.45 -3.48
C LEU A 155 -9.02 -16.95 -3.75
N TRP A 156 -8.01 -17.67 -3.25
CA TRP A 156 -7.93 -19.13 -3.36
C TRP A 156 -9.15 -19.81 -2.70
N LYS A 157 -9.49 -19.40 -1.47
CA LYS A 157 -10.66 -19.93 -0.76
C LYS A 157 -11.97 -19.67 -1.51
N LYS A 158 -12.12 -18.48 -2.11
CA LYS A 158 -13.29 -18.13 -2.94
C LYS A 158 -13.37 -19.06 -4.16
N ARG A 159 -12.29 -19.20 -4.93
CA ARG A 159 -12.23 -20.08 -6.11
C ARG A 159 -12.58 -21.53 -5.78
N LYS A 160 -12.08 -22.05 -4.65
CA LYS A 160 -12.39 -23.41 -4.20
C LYS A 160 -13.87 -23.62 -3.81
N LYS A 161 -14.59 -22.56 -3.45
CA LYS A 161 -16.02 -22.63 -3.13
C LYS A 161 -16.90 -22.52 -4.39
N GLU A 162 -16.39 -21.88 -5.43
CA GLU A 162 -17.08 -21.66 -6.71
C GLU A 162 -16.83 -22.79 -7.73
N ALA A 163 -15.84 -23.65 -7.47
CA ALA A 163 -15.55 -24.87 -8.22
C ALA A 163 -16.31 -26.06 -7.64
#